data_AF-A0A924UA61-F1
#
_entry.id   AF-A0A924UA61-F1
#
_cell.length_a   1.000
_cell.length_b   1.000
_cell.length_c   1.000
_cell.angle_alpha   90.00
_cell.angle_beta   90.00
_cell.angle_gamma   90.00
#
_symmetry.space_group_name_H-M   'P 1'
#
loop_
_entity.id
_entity.type
_entity.pdbx_description
1 polymer ?
#
loop_
_entity_poly.entity_id
_entity_poly.type
_entity_poly.pdbx_seq_one_letter_code
_entity_poly.pdbx_strand_id
1 'polypeptide(L)'
;GWVNAAYGMAVNINRSFKEYGWCSRIRGVESGGAVANLPSHTFPTDDGGIDQKCPTEIAISDRREAELAKNGMMPLIHRKNTDVAAFIGAQSLHLPAEYDDPDASANANLAARLPYLFATCRFAHYLKCMVRDKVGSFKSRNDMQTWLQAWINKYVDFNADISPESEKARKPLAAAEVIVEEVEGNPGYYTSKFFLRPHYQLEGLSVSLRLVSKLPSEKGG
;
A
#
# COMPACT_ATOMS: atom_id res chain seq x y z
N GLY A 1 -20.30 19.30 13.84
CA GLY A 1 -19.00 19.93 13.57
C GLY A 1 -18.23 19.07 12.59
N TRP A 2 -17.18 19.61 11.95
CA TRP A 2 -16.29 18.84 11.07
C TRP A 2 -15.27 18.04 11.89
N VAL A 3 -14.93 16.84 11.43
CA VAL A 3 -13.94 15.95 12.06
C VAL A 3 -12.80 15.75 11.08
N ASN A 4 -11.56 15.73 11.59
CA ASN A 4 -10.38 15.56 10.75
C ASN A 4 -10.37 14.17 10.06
N ALA A 5 -10.21 14.16 8.73
CA ALA A 5 -10.13 12.94 7.91
C ALA A 5 -8.98 12.00 8.33
N ALA A 6 -7.94 12.51 8.98
CA ALA A 6 -6.85 11.69 9.54
C ALA A 6 -7.36 10.60 10.50
N TYR A 7 -8.45 10.84 11.24
CA TYR A 7 -9.06 9.82 12.08
C TYR A 7 -9.70 8.69 11.26
N GLY A 8 -10.31 9.01 10.11
CA GLY A 8 -10.81 7.99 9.18
C GLY A 8 -9.69 7.09 8.66
N MET A 9 -8.55 7.68 8.29
CA MET A 9 -7.37 6.92 7.86
C MET A 9 -6.77 6.08 9.01
N ALA A 10 -6.70 6.63 10.23
CA ALA A 10 -6.21 5.90 11.40
C ALA A 10 -7.09 4.67 11.72
N VAL A 11 -8.41 4.79 11.59
CA VAL A 11 -9.34 3.65 11.72
C VAL A 11 -9.05 2.57 10.67
N ASN A 12 -8.82 2.97 9.42
CA ASN A 12 -8.48 2.02 8.34
C ASN A 12 -7.14 1.31 8.60
N ILE A 13 -6.12 2.03 9.06
CA ILE A 13 -4.83 1.46 9.47
C ILE A 13 -5.02 0.41 10.58
N ASN A 14 -5.78 0.75 11.62
CA ASN A 14 -6.06 -0.16 12.73
C ASN A 14 -6.86 -1.39 12.29
N ARG A 15 -7.84 -1.20 11.39
CA ARG A 15 -8.65 -2.29 10.82
C ARG A 15 -7.78 -3.25 10.02
N SER A 16 -6.96 -2.73 9.10
CA SER A 16 -6.03 -3.52 8.30
C SER A 16 -5.09 -4.34 9.19
N PHE A 17 -4.51 -3.70 10.20
CA PHE A 17 -3.63 -4.39 11.14
C PHE A 17 -4.35 -5.48 11.93
N LYS A 18 -5.59 -5.23 12.38
CA LYS A 18 -6.39 -6.19 13.13
C LYS A 18 -6.76 -7.42 12.29
N GLU A 19 -7.11 -7.24 11.03
CA GLU A 19 -7.60 -8.31 10.15
C GLU A 19 -6.48 -9.14 9.52
N TYR A 20 -5.37 -8.50 9.16
CA TYR A 20 -4.29 -9.12 8.37
C TYR A 20 -2.94 -9.13 9.07
N GLY A 21 -2.77 -8.40 10.18
CA GLY A 21 -1.47 -8.22 10.84
C GLY A 21 -0.55 -7.17 10.19
N TRP A 22 -1.03 -6.53 9.13
CA TRP A 22 -0.30 -5.56 8.31
C TRP A 22 -1.16 -4.37 7.94
N CYS A 23 -0.55 -3.22 7.69
CA CYS A 23 -1.24 -2.00 7.26
C CYS A 23 -1.13 -1.77 5.74
N SER A 24 -1.18 -2.86 4.96
CA SER A 24 -1.09 -2.81 3.49
C SER A 24 -2.43 -2.49 2.81
N ARG A 25 -3.56 -2.76 3.47
CA ARG A 25 -4.93 -2.58 2.96
C ARG A 25 -5.64 -1.40 3.63
N ILE A 26 -5.20 -0.19 3.29
CA ILE A 26 -5.70 1.06 3.90
C ILE A 26 -6.28 2.04 2.87
N ARG A 27 -6.34 1.63 1.60
CA ARG A 27 -6.75 2.43 0.45
C ARG A 27 -7.66 1.63 -0.47
N GLY A 28 -8.24 2.31 -1.46
CA GLY A 28 -9.22 1.78 -2.40
C GLY A 28 -10.58 1.48 -1.78
N VAL A 29 -11.61 1.44 -2.62
CA VAL A 29 -13.01 1.31 -2.18
C VAL A 29 -13.25 -0.07 -1.55
N GLU A 30 -12.77 -1.14 -2.18
CA GLU A 30 -12.93 -2.53 -1.72
C GLU A 30 -11.66 -3.09 -1.04
N SER A 31 -10.58 -2.31 -1.04
CA SER A 31 -9.27 -2.71 -0.51
C SER A 31 -8.92 -2.12 0.86
N GLY A 32 -9.93 -1.69 1.62
CA GLY A 32 -9.81 -1.28 3.02
C GLY A 32 -9.71 0.23 3.25
N GLY A 33 -9.82 1.04 2.20
CA GLY A 33 -9.84 2.51 2.26
C GLY A 33 -11.21 3.11 2.58
N ALA A 34 -12.28 2.31 2.60
CA ALA A 34 -13.64 2.79 2.85
C ALA A 34 -13.89 3.20 4.31
N VAL A 35 -14.50 4.36 4.47
CA VAL A 35 -15.06 4.93 5.69
C VAL A 35 -16.58 4.93 5.53
N ALA A 36 -17.24 4.01 6.21
CA ALA A 36 -18.69 3.81 6.15
C ALA A 36 -19.43 4.54 7.28
N ASN A 37 -20.76 4.62 7.18
CA ASN A 37 -21.65 5.19 8.19
C ASN A 37 -21.35 6.67 8.50
N LEU A 38 -21.03 7.45 7.47
CA LEU A 38 -20.83 8.89 7.63
C LEU A 38 -22.18 9.58 7.89
N PRO A 39 -22.23 10.64 8.71
CA PRO A 39 -23.45 11.40 8.92
C PRO A 39 -24.03 11.92 7.60
N SER A 40 -25.24 11.45 7.25
CA SER A 40 -25.96 11.87 6.07
C SER A 40 -27.12 12.78 6.48
N HIS A 41 -27.02 14.06 6.12
CA HIS A 41 -28.06 15.05 6.42
C HIS A 41 -28.79 15.41 5.12
N THR A 42 -30.06 15.03 5.03
CA THR A 42 -30.93 15.38 3.91
C THR A 42 -31.81 16.59 4.24
N PHE A 43 -32.07 17.42 3.25
CA PHE A 43 -32.92 18.60 3.39
C PHE A 43 -33.75 18.83 2.12
N PRO A 44 -34.97 19.39 2.24
CA PRO A 44 -35.78 19.74 1.07
C PRO A 44 -35.15 20.91 0.31
N THR A 45 -35.20 20.84 -1.02
CA THR A 45 -34.75 21.92 -1.91
C THR A 45 -35.92 22.75 -2.43
N ASP A 46 -35.62 23.97 -2.91
CA ASP A 46 -36.61 24.90 -3.46
C ASP A 46 -37.33 24.33 -4.70
N ASP A 47 -36.70 23.39 -5.42
CA ASP A 47 -37.27 22.68 -6.58
C ASP A 47 -38.18 21.50 -6.17
N GLY A 48 -38.47 21.33 -4.86
CA GLY A 48 -39.31 20.25 -4.33
C GLY A 48 -38.62 18.89 -4.21
N GLY A 49 -37.30 18.84 -4.41
CA GLY A 49 -36.48 17.64 -4.23
C GLY A 49 -35.99 17.46 -2.80
N ILE A 50 -35.34 16.32 -2.53
CA ILE A 50 -34.56 16.09 -1.32
C ILE A 50 -33.09 16.01 -1.75
N ASP A 51 -32.26 16.90 -1.22
CA ASP A 51 -30.82 16.86 -1.45
C ASP A 51 -30.08 16.37 -0.19
N GLN A 52 -28.94 15.72 -0.41
CA GLN A 52 -28.07 15.22 0.64
C GLN A 52 -26.85 16.11 0.78
N LYS A 53 -26.64 16.65 1.97
CA LYS A 53 -25.38 17.33 2.28
C LYS A 53 -24.22 16.35 2.22
N CYS A 54 -23.19 16.71 1.44
CA CYS A 54 -21.95 15.95 1.33
C CYS A 54 -21.33 15.75 2.74
N PRO A 55 -21.07 14.50 3.17
CA PRO A 55 -20.41 14.21 4.44
C PRO A 55 -18.93 14.66 4.49
N THR A 56 -18.28 14.83 3.33
CA THR A 56 -17.00 15.54 3.18
C THR A 56 -17.27 16.99 2.79
N GLU A 57 -16.34 17.92 3.06
CA GLU A 57 -16.53 19.35 2.78
C GLU A 57 -16.90 19.64 1.32
N ILE A 58 -16.38 18.82 0.40
CA ILE A 58 -16.66 18.90 -1.03
C ILE A 58 -16.61 17.51 -1.66
N ALA A 59 -17.39 17.32 -2.73
CA ALA A 59 -17.26 16.17 -3.60
C ALA A 59 -16.05 16.36 -4.52
N ILE A 60 -15.15 15.38 -4.54
CA ILE A 60 -13.93 15.38 -5.35
C ILE A 60 -14.15 14.45 -6.54
N SER A 61 -13.91 14.94 -7.76
CA SER A 61 -13.93 14.11 -8.97
C SER A 61 -12.63 13.33 -9.14
N ASP A 62 -12.66 12.22 -9.87
CA ASP A 62 -11.48 11.37 -10.11
C ASP A 62 -10.28 12.14 -10.68
N ARG A 63 -10.53 13.15 -11.54
CA ARG A 63 -9.44 14.01 -12.04
C ARG A 63 -8.79 14.82 -10.93
N ARG A 64 -9.58 15.38 -10.01
CA ARG A 64 -9.07 16.17 -8.88
C ARG A 64 -8.41 15.28 -7.83
N GLU A 65 -8.91 14.06 -7.64
CA GLU A 65 -8.26 13.04 -6.82
C GLU A 65 -6.83 12.80 -7.32
N ALA A 66 -6.67 12.52 -8.61
CA ALA A 66 -5.37 12.23 -9.19
C ALA A 66 -4.41 13.44 -9.11
N GLU A 67 -4.93 14.65 -9.29
CA GLU A 67 -4.15 15.89 -9.11
C GLU A 67 -3.69 16.07 -7.66
N LEU A 68 -4.55 15.81 -6.67
CA LEU A 68 -4.22 15.89 -5.25
C LEU A 68 -3.22 14.79 -4.84
N ALA A 69 -3.42 13.56 -5.31
CA ALA A 69 -2.51 12.45 -5.07
C ALA A 69 -1.12 12.72 -5.66
N LYS A 70 -1.04 13.31 -6.87
CA LYS A 70 0.23 13.73 -7.48
C LYS A 70 0.97 14.79 -6.65
N ASN A 71 0.24 15.61 -5.90
CA ASN A 71 0.79 16.60 -4.97
C ASN A 71 1.07 16.03 -3.56
N GLY A 72 1.04 14.71 -3.38
CA GLY A 72 1.36 14.05 -2.11
C GLY A 72 0.25 14.15 -1.05
N MET A 73 -0.99 14.40 -1.47
CA MET A 73 -2.16 14.45 -0.58
C MET A 73 -2.94 13.12 -0.60
N MET A 74 -3.73 12.90 0.46
CA MET A 74 -4.65 11.77 0.57
C MET A 74 -6.09 12.27 0.66
N PRO A 75 -6.77 12.48 -0.48
CA PRO A 75 -8.15 12.92 -0.49
C PRO A 75 -9.09 11.83 0.02
N LEU A 76 -10.04 12.21 0.88
CA LEU A 76 -11.18 11.38 1.26
C LEU A 76 -12.34 11.72 0.31
N ILE A 77 -12.75 10.75 -0.50
CA ILE A 77 -13.76 10.99 -1.55
C ILE A 77 -15.09 10.41 -1.13
N HIS A 78 -16.10 11.26 -1.03
CA HIS A 78 -17.47 10.84 -0.81
C HIS A 78 -18.07 10.18 -2.05
N ARG A 79 -18.68 9.00 -1.86
CA ARG A 79 -19.47 8.34 -2.90
C ARG A 79 -20.85 8.98 -2.94
N LYS A 80 -21.15 9.67 -4.05
CA LYS A 80 -22.40 10.38 -4.28
C LYS A 80 -23.63 9.52 -3.94
N ASN A 81 -24.60 10.13 -3.26
CA ASN A 81 -25.86 9.52 -2.82
C ASN A 81 -25.72 8.31 -1.88
N THR A 82 -24.58 8.20 -1.18
CA THR A 82 -24.38 7.19 -0.14
C THR A 82 -23.86 7.85 1.13
N ASP A 83 -23.70 7.09 2.20
CA ASP A 83 -23.06 7.48 3.45
C ASP A 83 -21.60 6.99 3.54
N VAL A 84 -21.00 6.64 2.40
CA VAL A 84 -19.66 6.07 2.32
C VAL A 84 -18.70 7.07 1.68
N ALA A 85 -17.49 7.17 2.23
CA ALA A 85 -16.35 7.77 1.56
C ALA A 85 -15.18 6.79 1.50
N ALA A 86 -14.19 7.04 0.64
CA ALA A 86 -13.01 6.20 0.55
C ALA A 86 -11.74 7.00 0.26
N PHE A 87 -10.62 6.54 0.81
CA PHE A 87 -9.29 6.93 0.34
C PHE A 87 -8.93 6.07 -0.86
N ILE A 88 -8.88 6.64 -2.06
CA ILE A 88 -8.52 5.91 -3.28
C ILE A 88 -7.02 5.64 -3.31
N GLY A 89 -6.23 6.69 -3.12
CA GLY A 89 -4.79 6.67 -2.92
C GLY A 89 -4.33 6.80 -1.47
N ALA A 90 -3.10 6.35 -1.20
CA ALA A 90 -2.40 6.64 0.05
C ALA A 90 -0.95 7.06 -0.25
N GLN A 91 -0.81 8.23 -0.87
CA GLN A 91 0.49 8.84 -1.17
C GLN A 91 1.04 9.55 0.08
N SER A 92 2.36 9.51 0.25
CA SER A 92 3.04 10.36 1.22
C SER A 92 3.32 11.75 0.63
N LEU A 93 3.78 12.67 1.47
CA LEU A 93 4.20 14.00 1.03
C LEU A 93 5.54 13.98 0.24
N HIS A 94 6.24 12.85 0.22
CA HIS A 94 7.50 12.73 -0.50
C HIS A 94 7.26 12.77 -2.01
N LEU A 95 7.90 13.71 -2.69
CA LEU A 95 7.94 13.76 -4.15
C LEU A 95 9.01 12.78 -4.65
N PRO A 96 8.64 11.65 -5.29
CA PRO A 96 9.61 10.70 -5.81
C PRO A 96 10.44 11.33 -6.93
N ALA A 97 11.76 11.15 -6.88
CA ALA A 97 12.65 11.60 -7.94
C ALA A 97 12.51 10.72 -9.19
N GLU A 98 12.62 11.35 -10.36
CA GLU A 98 12.73 10.66 -11.64
C GLU A 98 14.20 10.35 -11.92
N TYR A 99 14.45 9.13 -12.39
CA TYR A 99 15.77 8.62 -12.74
C TYR A 99 15.76 8.12 -14.20
N ASP A 100 16.93 8.12 -14.84
CA ASP A 100 17.09 7.59 -16.19
C ASP A 100 16.77 6.08 -16.26
N ASP A 101 17.10 5.35 -15.20
CA ASP A 101 16.75 3.94 -15.05
C ASP A 101 15.26 3.79 -14.65
N PRO A 102 14.43 3.11 -15.47
CA PRO A 102 13.03 2.85 -15.15
C PRO A 102 12.84 2.09 -13.82
N ASP A 103 13.77 1.20 -13.47
CA ASP A 103 13.67 0.40 -12.23
C ASP A 103 13.93 1.28 -11.00
N ALA A 104 14.94 2.16 -11.07
CA ALA A 104 15.19 3.17 -10.04
C ALA A 104 13.98 4.11 -9.85
N SER A 105 13.37 4.57 -10.94
CA SER A 105 12.13 5.37 -10.91
C SER A 105 10.95 4.61 -10.29
N ALA A 106 10.79 3.33 -10.63
CA ALA A 106 9.75 2.49 -10.03
C ALA A 106 9.95 2.33 -8.51
N ASN A 107 11.19 2.13 -8.07
CA ASN A 107 11.53 2.01 -6.66
C ASN A 107 11.27 3.31 -5.88
N ALA A 108 11.62 4.47 -6.45
CA ALA A 108 11.31 5.77 -5.85
C ALA A 108 9.80 5.99 -5.69
N ASN A 109 9.02 5.63 -6.70
CA ASN A 109 7.56 5.70 -6.66
C ASN A 109 6.93 4.76 -5.62
N LEU A 110 7.49 3.56 -5.43
CA LEU A 110 7.04 2.64 -4.38
C LEU A 110 7.34 3.20 -2.98
N ALA A 111 8.51 3.80 -2.79
CA ALA A 111 8.92 4.41 -1.52
C ALA A 111 8.06 5.61 -1.12
N ALA A 112 7.45 6.31 -2.08
CA ALA A 112 6.55 7.43 -1.81
C ALA A 112 5.16 7.02 -1.31
N ARG A 113 4.82 5.73 -1.29
CA ARG A 113 3.47 5.24 -0.97
C ARG A 113 3.40 4.66 0.45
N LEU A 114 2.43 5.12 1.23
CA LEU A 114 2.27 4.72 2.63
C LEU A 114 2.01 3.22 2.83
N PRO A 115 1.22 2.50 2.01
CA PRO A 115 1.00 1.07 2.19
C PRO A 115 2.29 0.24 2.20
N TYR A 116 3.25 0.59 1.34
CA TYR A 116 4.55 -0.08 1.28
C TYR A 116 5.47 0.39 2.40
N LEU A 117 5.47 1.68 2.72
CA LEU A 117 6.21 2.20 3.88
C LEU A 117 5.78 1.52 5.19
N PHE A 118 4.49 1.33 5.43
CA PHE A 118 4.02 0.62 6.62
C PHE A 118 4.54 -0.81 6.70
N ALA A 119 4.61 -1.53 5.57
CA ALA A 119 5.19 -2.86 5.52
C ALA A 119 6.68 -2.82 5.93
N THR A 120 7.47 -1.91 5.33
CA THR A 120 8.90 -1.77 5.67
C THR A 120 9.13 -1.37 7.13
N CYS A 121 8.36 -0.42 7.67
CA CYS A 121 8.42 -0.02 9.08
C CYS A 121 8.13 -1.20 10.02
N ARG A 122 7.13 -2.03 9.67
CA ARG A 122 6.79 -3.21 10.48
C ARG A 122 7.90 -4.26 10.45
N PHE A 123 8.54 -4.50 9.30
CA PHE A 123 9.73 -5.34 9.24
C PHE A 123 10.90 -4.78 10.05
N ALA A 124 11.12 -3.46 10.01
CA ALA A 124 12.13 -2.80 10.83
C ALA A 124 11.86 -2.99 12.34
N HIS A 125 10.60 -2.89 12.78
CA HIS A 125 10.21 -3.18 14.16
C HIS A 125 10.52 -4.63 14.56
N TYR A 126 10.18 -5.60 13.69
CA TYR A 126 10.50 -7.00 13.96
C TYR A 126 12.01 -7.24 14.04
N LEU A 127 12.77 -6.75 13.05
CA LEU A 127 14.23 -6.90 13.01
C LEU A 127 14.88 -6.29 14.25
N LYS A 128 14.46 -5.09 14.67
CA LYS A 128 15.02 -4.44 15.86
C LYS A 128 14.87 -5.29 17.12
N CYS A 129 13.70 -5.89 17.34
CA CYS A 129 13.45 -6.74 18.50
C CYS A 129 14.20 -8.08 18.39
N MET A 130 14.06 -8.78 17.26
CA MET A 130 14.65 -10.12 17.08
C MET A 130 16.17 -10.10 17.09
N VAL A 131 16.79 -9.14 16.41
CA VAL A 131 18.25 -9.05 16.33
C VAL A 131 18.81 -8.69 17.69
N ARG A 132 18.17 -7.76 18.42
CA ARG A 132 18.54 -7.42 19.80
C ARG A 132 18.58 -8.65 20.71
N ASP A 133 17.56 -9.51 20.62
CA ASP A 133 17.47 -10.72 21.45
C ASP A 133 18.50 -11.80 21.03
N LYS A 134 19.14 -11.67 19.86
CA LYS A 134 20.20 -12.55 19.37
C LYS A 134 21.62 -12.02 19.58
N VAL A 135 21.79 -10.77 20.02
CA VAL A 135 23.10 -10.22 20.36
C VAL A 135 23.73 -11.06 21.48
N GLY A 136 24.98 -11.47 21.29
CA GLY A 136 25.71 -12.33 22.23
C GLY A 136 25.59 -13.85 21.95
N SER A 137 24.80 -14.25 20.95
CA SER A 137 24.81 -15.64 20.48
C SER A 137 25.95 -15.90 19.50
N PHE A 138 26.47 -17.13 19.49
CA PHE A 138 27.50 -17.56 18.53
C PHE A 138 26.87 -17.74 17.14
N LYS A 139 27.05 -16.73 16.28
CA LYS A 139 26.52 -16.71 14.91
C LYS A 139 27.59 -16.23 13.94
N SER A 140 27.91 -17.08 12.96
CA SER A 140 28.71 -16.68 11.80
C SER A 140 27.87 -15.87 10.80
N ARG A 141 28.53 -15.23 9.83
CA ARG A 141 27.85 -14.58 8.69
C ARG A 141 26.88 -15.51 7.96
N ASN A 142 27.27 -16.76 7.73
CA ASN A 142 26.43 -17.75 7.05
C ASN A 142 25.22 -18.16 7.89
N ASP A 143 25.38 -18.26 9.21
CA ASP A 143 24.27 -18.54 10.12
C ASP A 143 23.26 -17.38 10.12
N MET A 144 23.76 -16.15 10.10
CA MET A 144 22.92 -14.94 10.03
C MET A 144 22.17 -14.86 8.69
N GLN A 145 22.87 -15.11 7.58
CA GLN A 145 22.27 -15.17 6.25
C GLN A 145 21.11 -16.18 6.20
N THR A 146 21.35 -17.41 6.63
CA THR A 146 20.35 -18.48 6.63
C THR A 146 19.18 -18.16 7.56
N TRP A 147 19.48 -17.65 8.76
CA TRP A 147 18.45 -17.33 9.74
C TRP A 147 17.53 -16.18 9.30
N LEU A 148 18.10 -15.08 8.81
CA LEU A 148 17.35 -13.93 8.35
C LEU A 148 16.55 -14.24 7.09
N GLN A 149 17.12 -15.00 6.14
CA GLN A 149 16.40 -15.45 4.95
C GLN A 149 15.24 -16.38 5.30
N ALA A 150 15.46 -17.36 6.19
CA ALA A 150 14.39 -18.26 6.65
C ALA A 150 13.29 -17.51 7.43
N TRP A 151 13.64 -16.47 8.17
CA TRP A 151 12.67 -15.62 8.84
C TRP A 151 11.82 -14.81 7.87
N ILE A 152 12.44 -14.09 6.91
CA ILE A 152 11.69 -13.23 5.99
C ILE A 152 10.78 -14.04 5.07
N ASN A 153 11.20 -15.27 4.69
CA ASN A 153 10.41 -16.19 3.88
C ASN A 153 9.07 -16.59 4.51
N LYS A 154 8.88 -16.41 5.84
CA LYS A 154 7.58 -16.63 6.50
C LYS A 154 6.50 -15.65 6.05
N TYR A 155 6.92 -14.49 5.52
CA TYR A 155 6.04 -13.41 5.07
C TYR A 155 5.98 -13.28 3.56
N VAL A 156 6.65 -14.20 2.83
CA VAL A 156 6.63 -14.27 1.38
C VAL A 156 5.53 -15.23 0.93
N ASP A 157 4.70 -14.79 -0.01
CA ASP A 157 3.77 -15.64 -0.73
C ASP A 157 4.41 -16.15 -2.03
N PHE A 158 4.91 -17.38 -1.99
CA PHE A 158 5.53 -18.04 -3.14
C PHE A 158 4.52 -18.40 -4.26
N ASN A 159 3.21 -18.33 -3.99
CA ASN A 159 2.13 -18.60 -4.95
C ASN A 159 1.36 -17.32 -5.32
N ALA A 160 2.05 -16.18 -5.32
CA ALA A 160 1.47 -14.85 -5.53
C ALA A 160 0.54 -14.73 -6.75
N ASP A 161 0.71 -15.55 -7.78
CA ASP A 161 -0.12 -15.48 -8.99
C ASP A 161 -1.54 -16.02 -8.77
N ILE A 162 -1.71 -17.01 -7.89
CA ILE A 162 -2.99 -17.70 -7.67
C ILE A 162 -3.61 -17.40 -6.30
N SER A 163 -2.82 -16.89 -5.35
CA SER A 163 -3.31 -16.63 -4.00
C SER A 163 -4.43 -15.58 -3.96
N PRO A 164 -5.46 -15.79 -3.11
CA PRO A 164 -6.51 -14.80 -2.93
C PRO A 164 -5.95 -13.53 -2.28
N GLU A 165 -6.64 -12.40 -2.45
CA GLU A 165 -6.16 -11.13 -1.92
C GLU A 165 -6.00 -11.11 -0.38
N SER A 166 -6.76 -11.93 0.33
CA SER A 166 -6.66 -12.07 1.78
C SER A 166 -5.32 -12.67 2.22
N GLU A 167 -4.80 -13.64 1.48
CA GLU A 167 -3.48 -14.24 1.73
C GLU A 167 -2.37 -13.25 1.38
N LYS A 168 -2.48 -12.56 0.24
CA LYS A 168 -1.56 -11.47 -0.16
C LYS A 168 -1.51 -10.32 0.86
N ALA A 169 -2.61 -10.10 1.59
CA ALA A 169 -2.66 -9.10 2.66
C ALA A 169 -1.94 -9.58 3.94
N ARG A 170 -2.00 -10.89 4.24
CA ARG A 170 -1.34 -11.51 5.40
C ARG A 170 0.15 -11.76 5.18
N LYS A 171 0.53 -12.02 3.93
CA LYS A 171 1.90 -12.17 3.46
C LYS A 171 2.21 -11.03 2.48
N PRO A 172 2.71 -9.89 2.96
CA PRO A 172 2.78 -8.67 2.14
C PRO A 172 3.84 -8.71 1.02
N LEU A 173 4.69 -9.75 0.99
CA LEU A 173 5.82 -9.85 0.06
C LEU A 173 5.57 -10.93 -1.00
N ALA A 174 5.80 -10.58 -2.26
CA ALA A 174 5.87 -11.53 -3.36
C ALA A 174 7.24 -12.22 -3.44
N ALA A 175 8.31 -11.51 -3.06
CA ALA A 175 9.66 -12.06 -2.96
C ALA A 175 10.49 -11.29 -1.94
N ALA A 176 11.52 -11.94 -1.39
CA ALA A 176 12.47 -11.29 -0.49
C ALA A 176 13.87 -11.90 -0.63
N GLU A 177 14.89 -11.06 -0.59
CA GLU A 177 16.28 -11.45 -0.60
C GLU A 177 17.04 -10.71 0.50
N VAL A 178 17.88 -11.44 1.23
CA VAL A 178 18.75 -10.88 2.26
C VAL A 178 20.19 -11.06 1.82
N ILE A 179 21.02 -10.03 1.98
CA ILE A 179 22.47 -10.13 1.79
C ILE A 179 23.13 -9.69 3.08
N VAL A 180 23.84 -10.62 3.74
CA VAL A 180 24.65 -10.35 4.93
C VAL A 180 26.12 -10.23 4.54
N GLU A 181 26.78 -9.19 5.01
CA GLU A 181 28.22 -8.92 4.81
C GLU A 181 28.90 -8.78 6.17
N GLU A 182 30.16 -9.21 6.29
CA GLU A 182 30.97 -8.98 7.48
C GLU A 182 31.53 -7.56 7.45
N VAL A 183 31.59 -6.92 8.63
CA VAL A 183 32.24 -5.61 8.75
C VAL A 183 33.73 -5.82 8.90
N GLU A 184 34.50 -5.40 7.89
CA GLU A 184 35.95 -5.49 7.91
C GLU A 184 36.52 -4.77 9.15
N GLY A 185 37.45 -5.42 9.85
CA GLY A 185 38.07 -4.88 11.05
C GLY A 185 37.21 -4.95 12.32
N ASN A 186 36.00 -5.50 12.28
CA ASN A 186 35.14 -5.62 13.47
C ASN A 186 34.47 -7.01 13.58
N PRO A 187 35.17 -8.01 14.17
CA PRO A 187 34.64 -9.36 14.31
C PRO A 187 33.32 -9.41 15.08
N GLY A 188 32.35 -10.17 14.55
CA GLY A 188 31.01 -10.30 15.14
C GLY A 188 30.03 -9.18 14.74
N TYR A 189 30.47 -8.18 13.97
CA TYR A 189 29.58 -7.20 13.36
C TYR A 189 29.28 -7.56 11.91
N TYR A 190 27.99 -7.48 11.56
CA TYR A 190 27.50 -7.78 10.22
C TYR A 190 26.60 -6.64 9.74
N THR A 191 26.70 -6.30 8.47
CA THR A 191 25.71 -5.47 7.78
C THR A 191 24.74 -6.39 7.03
N SER A 192 23.48 -6.00 6.96
CA SER A 192 22.47 -6.76 6.22
C SER A 192 21.66 -5.83 5.33
N LYS A 193 21.48 -6.22 4.08
CA LYS A 193 20.65 -5.54 3.09
C LYS A 193 19.44 -6.43 2.82
N PHE A 194 18.24 -5.89 3.00
CA PHE A 194 16.98 -6.58 2.74
C PHE A 194 16.34 -6.00 1.49
N PHE A 195 16.16 -6.81 0.46
CA PHE A 195 15.43 -6.50 -0.75
C PHE A 195 14.04 -7.10 -0.61
N LEU A 196 13.03 -6.25 -0.53
CA LEU A 196 11.65 -6.65 -0.26
C LEU A 196 10.79 -6.28 -1.46
N ARG A 197 10.26 -7.29 -2.17
CA ARG A 197 9.33 -7.06 -3.29
C ARG A 197 7.89 -7.23 -2.81
N PRO A 198 7.11 -6.14 -2.69
CA PRO A 198 5.71 -6.23 -2.27
C PRO A 198 4.81 -6.77 -3.39
N HIS A 199 3.57 -7.14 -3.04
CA HIS A 199 2.52 -7.32 -4.04
C HIS A 199 2.11 -5.95 -4.62
N TYR A 200 2.08 -5.84 -5.95
CA TYR A 200 1.64 -4.61 -6.61
C TYR A 200 0.13 -4.41 -6.46
N GLN A 201 -0.26 -3.21 -6.05
CA GLN A 201 -1.64 -2.75 -6.06
C GLN A 201 -1.95 -2.01 -7.36
N LEU A 202 -3.18 -2.14 -7.86
CA LEU A 202 -3.66 -1.42 -9.04
C LEU A 202 -3.72 0.09 -8.74
N GLU A 203 -3.00 0.90 -9.52
CA GLU A 203 -2.98 2.36 -9.37
C GLU A 203 -3.85 3.07 -10.41
N GLY A 204 -3.94 2.52 -11.62
CA GLY A 204 -4.67 3.10 -12.73
C GLY A 204 -4.64 2.21 -13.94
N LEU A 205 -5.60 2.38 -14.83
CA LEU A 205 -5.73 1.62 -16.07
C LEU A 205 -6.16 2.57 -17.19
N SER A 206 -5.36 2.63 -18.26
CA SER A 206 -5.75 3.30 -19.50
C SER A 206 -6.36 2.28 -20.45
N VAL A 207 -7.65 2.41 -20.75
CA VAL A 207 -8.38 1.47 -21.63
C VAL A 207 -8.60 2.12 -22.99
N SER A 208 -8.15 1.45 -24.06
CA SER A 208 -8.49 1.82 -25.44
C SER A 208 -9.43 0.76 -26.03
N LEU A 209 -10.68 1.13 -26.29
CA LEU A 209 -11.65 0.26 -26.95
C LEU A 209 -11.57 0.47 -28.47
N ARG A 210 -11.45 -0.62 -29.22
CA ARG A 210 -11.43 -0.60 -30.69
C ARG A 210 -12.50 -1.53 -31.23
N LEU A 211 -13.38 -1.01 -32.06
CA LEU A 211 -14.35 -1.82 -32.79
C LEU A 211 -13.64 -2.45 -34.00
N VAL A 212 -13.58 -3.78 -34.04
CA VAL A 212 -12.88 -4.54 -35.08
C VAL A 212 -13.82 -5.59 -35.66
N SER A 213 -13.81 -5.76 -36.98
CA SER A 213 -14.62 -6.78 -37.67
C SER A 213 -14.08 -8.20 -37.52
N LYS A 214 -12.78 -8.33 -37.21
CA LYS A 214 -12.10 -9.59 -36.90
C LYS A 214 -11.03 -9.28 -35.86
N LEU A 215 -10.95 -10.11 -34.82
CA LEU A 215 -10.01 -9.87 -33.73
C LEU A 215 -8.57 -9.95 -34.27
N PRO A 216 -7.64 -9.10 -33.79
CA PRO A 216 -6.24 -9.15 -34.20
C PRO A 216 -5.61 -10.53 -33.98
N SER A 217 -6.01 -11.23 -32.92
CA SER A 217 -5.60 -12.61 -32.61
C SER A 217 -6.04 -13.63 -33.67
N GLU A 218 -7.10 -13.36 -34.41
CA GLU A 218 -7.61 -14.24 -35.48
C GLU A 218 -7.08 -13.86 -36.88
N LYS A 219 -6.40 -12.69 -37.01
CA LYS A 219 -5.80 -12.23 -38.27
C LYS A 219 -4.35 -12.73 -38.46
N GLY A 220 -3.70 -13.18 -37.40
CA GLY A 220 -2.37 -13.81 -37.47
C GLY A 220 -2.48 -15.29 -37.83
N GLY A 221 -2.64 -15.59 -39.12
CA GLY A 221 -2.54 -16.92 -39.73
C GLY A 221 -1.91 -16.79 -41.10
#